data_AF-A0A077ECN8-F1
#
_entry.id   AF-A0A077ECN8-F1
#
_cell.length_a   1.000
_cell.length_b   1.000
_cell.length_c   1.000
_cell.angle_alpha   90.00
_cell.angle_beta   90.00
_cell.angle_gamma   90.00
#
_symmetry.space_group_name_H-M   'P 1'
#
loop_
_entity.id
_entity.type
_entity.pdbx_description
1 polymer ?
#
loop_
_entity_poly.entity_id
_entity_poly.type
_entity_poly.pdbx_seq_one_letter_code
_entity_poly.pdbx_strand_id
1 'polypeptide(L)'
;MVLDIDKNFVKFYDYEFLQVDSLRKKNGEDIQTNSEVDQLILRRTNSSENKSFHTHTYDYFVLTSKDKIDWKLQKETKKVDNYTLQKASTNFGGRNWTAWFNSEIPFQEGPYKFTGLSGLIFEIYDSENIFHYSLIKSLNLPETFDTNNFLETHYGKKPISVSLKQYQKIKLDYYTNIVEVLQSFAKKGGTIDSEQSLSNPEEISRKRKSLQDNIKKYYLPIEKDNAIPYP
;
A
#
# COMPACT_ATOMS: atom_id res chain seq x y z
N MET A 1 -8.21 0.81 5.76
CA MET A 1 -7.32 1.90 5.28
C MET A 1 -7.73 3.22 5.90
N VAL A 2 -6.79 4.15 6.04
CA VAL A 2 -6.96 5.50 6.56
C VAL A 2 -6.41 6.47 5.54
N LEU A 3 -7.21 7.48 5.16
CA LEU A 3 -6.74 8.67 4.45
C LEU A 3 -6.63 9.79 5.49
N ASP A 4 -5.40 10.19 5.78
CA ASP A 4 -5.06 11.20 6.79
C ASP A 4 -4.58 12.45 6.07
N ILE A 5 -5.34 13.54 6.23
CA ILE A 5 -5.15 14.81 5.51
C ILE A 5 -4.81 15.87 6.54
N ASP A 6 -3.55 16.29 6.55
CA ASP A 6 -3.04 17.38 7.36
C ASP A 6 -2.69 18.59 6.46
N LYS A 7 -2.41 19.75 7.07
CA LYS A 7 -2.02 21.00 6.41
C LYS A 7 -0.82 20.85 5.48
N ASN A 8 0.15 20.01 5.83
CA ASN A 8 1.42 19.90 5.11
C ASN A 8 1.57 18.59 4.33
N PHE A 9 0.89 17.53 4.77
CA PHE A 9 1.07 16.18 4.25
C PHE A 9 -0.27 15.45 4.16
N VAL A 10 -0.33 14.53 3.20
CA VAL A 10 -1.41 13.55 3.07
C VAL A 10 -0.78 12.17 3.14
N LYS A 11 -1.40 11.31 3.95
CA LYS A 11 -0.92 9.96 4.24
C LYS A 11 -2.03 8.96 3.96
N PHE A 12 -1.65 7.80 3.47
CA PHE A 12 -2.57 6.68 3.29
C PHE A 12 -1.92 5.40 3.81
N TYR A 13 -2.60 4.71 4.73
CA TYR A 13 -2.03 3.57 5.44
C TYR A 13 -3.12 2.65 6.02
N ASP A 14 -2.72 1.46 6.48
CA ASP A 14 -3.63 0.45 7.01
C ASP A 14 -4.19 0.91 8.37
N TYR A 15 -5.48 0.66 8.62
CA TYR A 15 -6.10 1.10 9.89
C TYR A 15 -5.51 0.38 11.11
N GLU A 16 -5.01 -0.84 10.91
CA GLU A 16 -4.38 -1.64 11.96
C GLU A 16 -3.19 -0.93 12.62
N PHE A 17 -2.43 -0.13 11.86
CA PHE A 17 -1.34 0.66 12.43
C PHE A 17 -1.79 1.57 13.58
N LEU A 18 -2.99 2.18 13.47
CA LEU A 18 -3.55 3.00 14.54
C LEU A 18 -3.92 2.17 15.77
N GLN A 19 -4.43 0.96 15.55
CA GLN A 19 -4.80 0.05 16.63
C GLN A 19 -3.56 -0.41 17.40
N VAL A 20 -2.53 -0.84 16.67
CA VAL A 20 -1.25 -1.29 17.23
C VAL A 20 -0.53 -0.14 17.94
N ASP A 21 -0.43 1.05 17.32
CA ASP A 21 0.21 2.21 17.94
C ASP A 21 -0.47 2.62 19.26
N SER A 22 -1.81 2.60 19.31
CA SER A 22 -2.57 2.87 20.52
C SER A 22 -2.27 1.86 21.64
N LEU A 23 -2.20 0.57 21.31
CA LEU A 23 -1.85 -0.50 22.25
C LEU A 23 -0.42 -0.37 22.76
N ARG A 24 0.56 -0.10 21.89
CA ARG A 24 1.97 0.15 22.28
C ARG A 24 2.07 1.29 23.29
N LYS A 25 1.44 2.44 22.99
CA LYS A 25 1.49 3.64 23.84
C LYS A 25 0.81 3.43 25.19
N LYS A 26 -0.26 2.64 25.24
CA LYS A 26 -1.02 2.38 26.48
C LYS A 26 -0.34 1.35 27.38
N ASN A 27 0.12 0.23 26.81
CA ASN A 27 0.59 -0.92 27.58
C ASN A 27 2.12 -1.01 27.68
N GLY A 28 2.86 -0.22 26.89
CA GLY A 28 4.32 -0.32 26.79
C GLY A 28 4.79 -1.59 26.06
N GLU A 29 3.90 -2.26 25.33
CA GLU A 29 4.21 -3.46 24.57
C GLU A 29 5.01 -3.10 23.29
N ASP A 30 6.05 -3.88 22.98
CA ASP A 30 6.78 -3.75 21.72
C ASP A 30 6.17 -4.62 20.62
N ILE A 31 4.90 -4.37 20.32
CA ILE A 31 4.16 -5.05 19.24
C ILE A 31 4.33 -4.29 17.92
N GLN A 32 4.58 -5.00 16.83
CA GLN A 32 4.78 -4.44 15.50
C GLN A 32 3.80 -5.10 14.53
N THR A 33 3.31 -4.34 13.56
CA THR A 33 2.54 -4.88 12.41
C THR A 33 3.12 -4.40 11.08
N ASN A 34 2.87 -5.15 10.02
CA ASN A 34 3.22 -4.79 8.65
C ASN A 34 1.96 -4.39 7.89
N SER A 35 2.12 -3.74 6.73
CA SER A 35 0.97 -3.55 5.84
C SER A 35 0.58 -4.88 5.21
N GLU A 36 -0.72 -5.16 5.15
CA GLU A 36 -1.23 -6.34 4.45
C GLU A 36 -1.35 -6.13 2.94
N VAL A 37 -1.48 -4.86 2.52
CA VAL A 37 -1.80 -4.50 1.13
C VAL A 37 -0.68 -3.71 0.43
N ASP A 38 0.39 -3.34 1.14
CA ASP A 38 1.53 -2.56 0.63
C ASP A 38 1.10 -1.22 -0.04
N GLN A 39 0.08 -0.56 0.52
CA GLN A 39 -0.46 0.71 0.00
C GLN A 39 -0.09 1.91 0.87
N LEU A 40 1.12 1.91 1.42
CA LEU A 40 1.59 2.97 2.31
C LEU A 40 2.08 4.17 1.51
N ILE A 41 1.40 5.31 1.63
CA ILE A 41 1.70 6.55 0.89
C ILE A 41 1.94 7.71 1.84
N LEU A 42 2.95 8.52 1.53
CA LEU A 42 3.18 9.86 2.07
C LEU A 42 3.40 10.84 0.91
N ARG A 43 2.64 11.93 0.87
CA ARG A 43 2.86 13.04 -0.06
C ARG A 43 2.72 14.38 0.66
N ARG A 44 3.31 15.43 0.09
CA ARG A 44 2.97 16.81 0.48
C ARG A 44 1.58 17.14 -0.06
N THR A 45 0.82 17.94 0.68
CA THR A 45 -0.44 18.51 0.19
C THR A 45 -0.23 19.23 -1.14
N ASN A 46 -1.18 19.09 -2.08
CA ASN A 46 -1.12 19.70 -3.40
C ASN A 46 0.08 19.26 -4.26
N SER A 47 0.68 18.10 -3.97
CA SER A 47 1.76 17.51 -4.76
C SER A 47 1.33 16.22 -5.44
N SER A 48 1.86 15.96 -6.64
CA SER A 48 1.79 14.67 -7.31
C SER A 48 3.00 13.76 -7.03
N GLU A 49 3.96 14.23 -6.24
CA GLU A 49 5.09 13.41 -5.78
C GLU A 49 4.67 12.57 -4.57
N ASN A 50 4.66 11.26 -4.75
CA ASN A 50 4.32 10.27 -3.73
C ASN A 50 5.58 9.53 -3.29
N LYS A 51 5.71 9.32 -1.98
CA LYS A 51 6.57 8.30 -1.40
C LYS A 51 5.72 7.09 -1.08
N SER A 52 6.08 5.93 -1.62
CA SER A 52 5.46 4.65 -1.30
C SER A 52 6.40 3.80 -0.47
N PHE A 53 5.91 3.22 0.61
CA PHE A 53 6.70 2.42 1.54
C PHE A 53 6.33 0.95 1.48
N HIS A 54 7.33 0.09 1.59
CA HIS A 54 7.17 -1.35 1.41
C HIS A 54 8.01 -2.11 2.42
N THR A 55 7.39 -3.05 3.13
CA THR A 55 8.10 -4.03 3.94
C THR A 55 8.43 -5.24 3.08
N HIS A 56 9.70 -5.67 3.08
CA HIS A 56 10.07 -6.91 2.41
C HIS A 56 11.16 -7.63 3.18
N THR A 57 10.87 -8.86 3.59
CA THR A 57 11.70 -9.65 4.51
C THR A 57 11.91 -8.90 5.82
N TYR A 58 13.14 -8.45 6.11
CA TYR A 58 13.44 -7.64 7.28
C TYR A 58 13.51 -6.15 6.97
N ASP A 59 13.58 -5.77 5.69
CA ASP A 59 13.88 -4.41 5.26
C ASP A 59 12.64 -3.59 4.98
N TYR A 60 12.81 -2.27 5.16
CA TYR A 60 11.79 -1.29 4.87
C TYR A 60 12.32 -0.40 3.74
N PHE A 61 11.55 -0.28 2.66
CA PHE A 61 11.95 0.42 1.45
C PHE A 61 11.05 1.63 1.21
N VAL A 62 11.61 2.65 0.58
CA VAL A 62 10.83 3.79 0.07
C VAL A 62 11.14 4.01 -1.41
N LEU A 63 10.08 4.15 -2.21
CA LEU A 63 10.14 4.51 -3.61
C LEU A 63 9.46 5.86 -3.79
N THR A 64 10.03 6.72 -4.62
CA THR A 64 9.39 8.00 -5.00
C THR A 64 8.87 7.92 -6.42
N SER A 65 7.64 8.35 -6.63
CA SER A 65 6.99 8.47 -7.94
C SER A 65 6.34 9.83 -8.10
N LYS A 66 6.20 10.30 -9.34
CA LYS A 66 5.43 11.50 -9.67
C LYS A 66 4.24 11.09 -10.51
N ASP A 67 3.08 11.02 -9.86
CA ASP A 67 1.88 10.40 -10.41
C ASP A 67 0.87 11.49 -10.75
N LYS A 68 0.74 11.80 -12.05
CA LYS A 68 -0.29 12.72 -12.53
C LYS A 68 -1.48 11.91 -13.03
N ILE A 69 -2.66 12.21 -12.51
CA ILE A 69 -3.90 11.52 -12.88
C ILE A 69 -4.76 12.48 -13.69
N ASP A 70 -4.98 12.14 -14.95
CA ASP A 70 -5.83 12.92 -15.84
C ASP A 70 -7.28 12.41 -15.74
N TRP A 71 -8.11 13.17 -15.02
CA TRP A 71 -9.51 12.84 -14.79
C TRP A 71 -10.41 13.29 -15.94
N LYS A 72 -11.37 12.43 -16.30
CA LYS A 72 -12.48 12.74 -17.19
C LYS A 72 -13.75 12.90 -16.35
N LEU A 73 -14.20 14.13 -16.17
CA LEU A 73 -15.44 14.43 -15.47
C LEU A 73 -16.64 13.93 -16.28
N GLN A 74 -17.63 13.39 -15.58
CA GLN A 74 -18.88 12.92 -16.17
C GLN A 74 -20.06 13.72 -15.60
N LYS A 75 -21.17 13.77 -16.34
CA LYS A 75 -22.39 14.47 -15.92
C LYS A 75 -23.22 13.68 -14.90
N GLU A 76 -22.94 12.39 -14.78
CA GLU A 76 -23.62 11.51 -13.83
C GLU A 76 -23.36 11.98 -12.40
N THR A 77 -24.43 12.04 -11.62
CA THR A 77 -24.39 12.31 -10.19
C THR A 77 -25.14 11.23 -9.45
N LYS A 78 -24.78 11.00 -8.18
CA LYS A 78 -25.53 10.14 -7.27
C LYS A 78 -25.60 10.76 -5.89
N LYS A 79 -26.66 10.46 -5.15
CA LYS A 79 -26.79 10.86 -3.74
C LYS A 79 -26.36 9.74 -2.83
N VAL A 80 -25.52 10.06 -1.84
CA VAL A 80 -25.13 9.17 -0.74
C VAL A 80 -25.34 9.96 0.53
N ASP A 81 -26.28 9.51 1.37
CA ASP A 81 -26.79 10.27 2.51
C ASP A 81 -27.17 11.72 2.12
N ASN A 82 -26.47 12.71 2.70
CA ASN A 82 -26.69 14.13 2.42
C ASN A 82 -25.75 14.69 1.34
N TYR A 83 -24.89 13.87 0.74
CA TYR A 83 -23.88 14.31 -0.22
C TYR A 83 -24.34 14.03 -1.66
N THR A 84 -24.17 15.02 -2.52
CA THR A 84 -24.27 14.81 -3.97
C THR A 84 -22.86 14.56 -4.51
N LEU A 85 -22.66 13.38 -5.11
CA LEU A 85 -21.39 12.96 -5.67
C LEU A 85 -21.42 13.09 -7.19
N GLN A 86 -20.34 13.57 -7.79
CA GLN A 86 -20.12 13.59 -9.23
C GLN A 86 -19.20 12.43 -9.64
N LYS A 87 -19.50 11.83 -10.78
CA LYS A 87 -18.67 10.76 -11.37
C LYS A 87 -17.50 11.32 -12.15
N ALA A 88 -16.35 10.66 -12.02
CA ALA A 88 -15.18 10.85 -12.87
C ALA A 88 -14.58 9.50 -13.25
N SER A 89 -13.83 9.45 -14.34
CA SER A 89 -13.05 8.27 -14.72
C SER A 89 -11.63 8.62 -15.11
N THR A 90 -10.73 7.66 -15.00
CA THR A 90 -9.34 7.81 -15.45
C THR A 90 -8.75 6.46 -15.82
N ASN A 91 -7.62 6.48 -16.54
CA ASN A 91 -6.75 5.34 -16.69
C ASN A 91 -5.46 5.63 -15.91
N PHE A 92 -5.17 4.79 -14.93
CA PHE A 92 -4.02 4.96 -14.05
C PHE A 92 -3.48 3.59 -13.63
N GLY A 93 -2.16 3.42 -13.66
CA GLY A 93 -1.51 2.18 -13.28
C GLY A 93 -1.91 0.99 -14.17
N GLY A 94 -2.17 1.22 -15.45
CA GLY A 94 -2.70 0.19 -16.36
C GLY A 94 -4.12 -0.32 -16.01
N ARG A 95 -4.88 0.40 -15.19
CA ARG A 95 -6.26 0.09 -14.82
C ARG A 95 -7.21 1.23 -15.19
N ASN A 96 -8.46 0.89 -15.49
CA ASN A 96 -9.53 1.86 -15.67
C ASN A 96 -10.26 2.03 -14.33
N TRP A 97 -10.38 3.27 -13.88
CA TRP A 97 -11.00 3.60 -12.59
C TRP A 97 -12.26 4.44 -12.78
N THR A 98 -13.25 4.19 -11.94
CA THR A 98 -14.41 5.06 -11.74
C THR A 98 -14.35 5.61 -10.33
N ALA A 99 -14.40 6.94 -10.20
CA ALA A 99 -14.44 7.65 -8.93
C ALA A 99 -15.75 8.42 -8.78
N TRP A 100 -16.25 8.50 -7.55
CA TRP A 100 -17.36 9.34 -7.13
C TRP A 100 -16.83 10.30 -6.07
N PHE A 101 -16.88 11.61 -6.36
CA PHE A 101 -16.32 12.65 -5.49
C PHE A 101 -17.34 13.72 -5.15
N ASN A 102 -17.17 14.39 -4.01
CA ASN A 102 -18.02 15.50 -3.58
C ASN A 102 -17.24 16.82 -3.68
N SER A 103 -17.73 17.76 -4.49
CA SER A 103 -17.07 19.05 -4.72
C SER A 103 -17.31 20.10 -3.62
N GLU A 104 -18.24 19.85 -2.69
CA GLU A 104 -18.51 20.73 -1.56
C GLU A 104 -17.47 20.56 -0.44
N ILE A 105 -16.79 19.40 -0.39
CA ILE A 105 -15.69 19.14 0.53
C ILE A 105 -14.37 19.53 -0.16
N PRO A 106 -13.67 20.59 0.30
CA PRO A 106 -12.57 21.22 -0.43
C PRO A 106 -11.22 20.49 -0.27
N PHE A 107 -11.23 19.15 -0.25
CA PHE A 107 -10.02 18.33 -0.22
C PHE A 107 -9.88 17.60 -1.54
N GLN A 108 -8.86 17.91 -2.35
CA GLN A 108 -8.63 17.29 -3.65
C GLN A 108 -7.93 15.92 -3.55
N GLU A 109 -8.40 15.12 -2.60
CA GLU A 109 -7.71 13.93 -2.12
C GLU A 109 -8.61 12.70 -2.18
N GLY A 110 -7.98 11.54 -2.16
CA GLY A 110 -8.62 10.25 -2.19
C GLY A 110 -7.68 9.15 -1.71
N PRO A 111 -8.15 7.90 -1.63
CA PRO A 111 -7.34 6.78 -1.19
C PRO A 111 -6.12 6.59 -2.09
N TYR A 112 -5.07 5.97 -1.56
CA TYR A 112 -3.85 5.68 -2.31
C TYR A 112 -3.22 6.95 -2.93
N LYS A 113 -2.93 6.91 -4.23
CA LYS A 113 -2.36 8.01 -5.03
C LYS A 113 -3.43 8.83 -5.75
N PHE A 114 -4.73 8.56 -5.54
CA PHE A 114 -5.80 9.24 -6.27
C PHE A 114 -6.00 10.67 -5.75
N THR A 115 -5.60 11.65 -6.55
CA THR A 115 -5.70 13.09 -6.23
C THR A 115 -6.15 13.90 -7.46
N GLY A 116 -6.49 15.17 -7.25
CA GLY A 116 -6.64 16.14 -8.35
C GLY A 116 -8.05 16.28 -8.91
N LEU A 117 -9.05 15.62 -8.29
CA LEU A 117 -10.45 16.00 -8.48
C LEU A 117 -10.76 17.22 -7.60
N SER A 118 -11.65 18.10 -8.07
CA SER A 118 -12.09 19.27 -7.30
C SER A 118 -13.07 18.86 -6.20
N GLY A 119 -12.60 18.09 -5.23
CA GLY A 119 -13.39 17.55 -4.13
C GLY A 119 -12.88 16.21 -3.61
N LEU A 120 -13.41 15.78 -2.48
CA LEU A 120 -12.99 14.53 -1.82
C LEU A 120 -13.56 13.32 -2.55
N ILE A 121 -12.73 12.32 -2.85
CA ILE A 121 -13.18 11.04 -3.41
C ILE A 121 -13.86 10.22 -2.31
N PHE A 122 -15.15 9.98 -2.46
CA PHE A 122 -15.96 9.16 -1.54
C PHE A 122 -15.89 7.68 -1.88
N GLU A 123 -15.75 7.37 -3.17
CA GLU A 123 -15.67 6.00 -3.62
C GLU A 123 -14.84 5.95 -4.89
N ILE A 124 -14.01 4.92 -5.03
CA ILE A 124 -13.28 4.65 -6.26
C ILE A 124 -13.04 3.16 -6.40
N TYR A 125 -13.24 2.65 -7.62
CA TYR A 125 -13.07 1.24 -7.93
C TYR A 125 -12.54 1.04 -9.34
N ASP A 126 -11.80 -0.04 -9.55
CA ASP A 126 -11.34 -0.42 -10.88
C ASP A 126 -12.42 -1.18 -11.65
N SER A 127 -12.30 -1.24 -12.97
CA SER A 127 -13.31 -1.86 -13.84
C SER A 127 -13.55 -3.35 -13.58
N GLU A 128 -12.59 -4.03 -12.96
CA GLU A 128 -12.69 -5.45 -12.58
C GLU A 128 -13.22 -5.62 -11.14
N ASN A 129 -13.47 -4.52 -10.42
CA ASN A 129 -13.88 -4.48 -9.02
C ASN A 129 -12.96 -5.30 -8.08
N ILE A 130 -11.69 -5.37 -8.45
CA ILE A 130 -10.62 -6.00 -7.68
C ILE A 130 -10.23 -5.07 -6.53
N PHE A 131 -10.13 -3.78 -6.82
CA PHE A 131 -9.88 -2.73 -5.85
C PHE A 131 -11.10 -1.84 -5.77
N HIS A 132 -11.67 -1.73 -4.57
CA HIS A 132 -12.83 -0.89 -4.29
C HIS A 132 -12.62 -0.21 -2.94
N TYR A 133 -12.55 1.11 -2.96
CA TYR A 133 -12.45 1.95 -1.78
C TYR A 133 -13.76 2.72 -1.62
N SER A 134 -14.30 2.72 -0.40
CA SER A 134 -15.49 3.49 -0.03
C SER A 134 -15.23 4.21 1.28
N LEU A 135 -15.63 5.47 1.36
CA LEU A 135 -15.59 6.27 2.58
C LEU A 135 -16.62 5.71 3.56
N ILE A 136 -16.12 5.16 4.67
CA ILE A 136 -16.98 4.60 5.74
C ILE A 136 -17.21 5.63 6.84
N LYS A 137 -16.19 6.41 7.18
CA LYS A 137 -16.22 7.35 8.29
C LYS A 137 -15.24 8.50 8.04
N SER A 138 -15.64 9.70 8.45
CA SER A 138 -14.78 10.88 8.50
C SER A 138 -14.74 11.41 9.94
N LEU A 139 -13.56 11.80 10.40
CA LEU A 139 -13.32 12.36 11.72
C LEU A 139 -12.36 13.53 11.59
N ASN A 140 -12.70 14.65 12.23
CA ASN A 140 -11.78 15.75 12.41
C ASN A 140 -11.06 15.57 13.76
N LEU A 141 -9.74 15.48 13.73
CA LEU A 141 -8.93 15.31 14.93
C LEU A 141 -8.45 16.68 15.44
N PRO A 142 -8.35 16.87 16.76
CA PRO A 142 -7.90 18.14 17.32
C PRO A 142 -6.42 18.43 17.06
N GLU A 143 -5.63 17.38 16.83
CA GLU A 143 -4.19 17.45 16.59
C GLU A 143 -3.80 16.45 15.50
N THR A 144 -2.68 16.72 14.84
CA THR A 144 -2.06 15.81 13.86
C THR A 144 -1.71 14.49 14.53
N PHE A 145 -2.11 13.38 13.92
CA PHE A 145 -1.72 12.06 14.39
C PHE A 145 -0.26 11.77 13.99
N ASP A 146 0.58 11.44 14.96
CA ASP A 146 1.99 11.07 14.69
C ASP A 146 2.09 9.64 14.17
N THR A 147 2.46 9.51 12.90
CA THR A 147 2.67 8.22 12.22
C THR A 147 4.13 7.83 12.10
N ASN A 148 5.07 8.67 12.60
CA ASN A 148 6.50 8.54 12.30
C ASN A 148 7.06 7.17 12.67
N ASN A 149 6.51 6.56 13.73
CA ASN A 149 6.95 5.27 14.22
C ASN A 149 6.58 4.08 13.31
N PHE A 150 5.59 4.18 12.42
CA PHE A 150 5.15 3.04 11.61
C PHE A 150 5.06 3.32 10.10
N LEU A 151 4.87 4.58 9.69
CA LEU A 151 4.81 4.95 8.27
C LEU A 151 6.15 5.51 7.79
N GLU A 152 6.63 6.61 8.37
CA GLU A 152 7.90 7.23 7.95
C GLU A 152 9.12 6.38 8.33
N THR A 153 9.00 5.63 9.43
CA THR A 153 9.90 4.55 9.83
C THR A 153 9.09 3.30 10.10
N HIS A 154 9.73 2.15 10.13
CA HIS A 154 9.11 0.91 10.56
C HIS A 154 9.66 0.52 11.93
N TYR A 155 9.04 1.07 12.98
CA TYR A 155 9.39 0.90 14.39
C TYR A 155 10.87 1.17 14.67
N GLY A 156 11.33 2.36 14.25
CA GLY A 156 12.72 2.79 14.36
C GLY A 156 13.61 2.38 13.18
N LYS A 157 13.18 1.44 12.33
CA LYS A 157 13.89 1.11 11.09
C LYS A 157 13.65 2.18 10.03
N LYS A 158 14.70 2.90 9.65
CA LYS A 158 14.64 3.89 8.58
C LYS A 158 14.50 3.20 7.22
N PRO A 159 13.70 3.76 6.29
CA PRO A 159 13.52 3.18 4.98
C PRO A 159 14.76 3.34 4.10
N ILE A 160 15.03 2.32 3.30
CA ILE A 160 16.07 2.31 2.27
C ILE A 160 15.46 2.87 0.98
N SER A 161 15.99 3.99 0.50
CA SER A 161 15.53 4.60 -0.75
C SER A 161 15.99 3.77 -1.94
N VAL A 162 15.04 3.35 -2.78
CA VAL A 162 15.30 2.56 -4.00
C VAL A 162 14.47 3.08 -5.17
N SER A 163 14.98 2.92 -6.38
CA SER A 163 14.19 3.11 -7.61
C SER A 163 13.24 1.92 -7.83
N LEU A 164 12.21 2.11 -8.65
CA LEU A 164 11.32 1.02 -9.07
C LEU A 164 12.08 -0.18 -9.63
N LYS A 165 13.07 0.07 -10.50
CA LYS A 165 13.90 -1.00 -11.10
C LYS A 165 14.69 -1.77 -10.05
N GLN A 166 15.26 -1.08 -9.04
CA GLN A 166 15.96 -1.75 -7.94
C GLN A 166 15.01 -2.57 -7.08
N TYR A 167 13.83 -2.03 -6.76
CA TYR A 167 12.81 -2.76 -6.02
C TYR A 167 12.32 -4.00 -6.77
N GLN A 168 12.06 -3.88 -8.07
CA GLN A 168 11.74 -5.01 -8.94
C GLN A 168 12.83 -6.07 -8.93
N LYS A 169 14.10 -5.66 -9.00
CA LYS A 169 15.23 -6.60 -8.88
C LYS A 169 15.23 -7.31 -7.53
N ILE A 170 15.03 -6.58 -6.42
CA ILE A 170 14.96 -7.17 -5.06
C ILE A 170 13.87 -8.25 -5.00
N LYS A 171 12.67 -7.95 -5.51
CA LYS A 171 11.54 -8.90 -5.52
C LYS A 171 11.81 -10.12 -6.41
N LEU A 172 12.45 -9.94 -7.57
CA LEU A 172 12.83 -11.02 -8.48
C LEU A 172 13.94 -11.90 -7.92
N ASP A 173 14.95 -11.30 -7.26
CA ASP A 173 16.03 -12.03 -6.60
C ASP A 173 15.46 -12.88 -5.46
N TYR A 174 14.53 -12.33 -4.68
CA TYR A 174 13.80 -13.07 -3.64
C TYR A 174 13.01 -14.23 -4.24
N TYR A 175 12.21 -13.97 -5.28
CA TYR A 175 11.43 -15.00 -5.98
C TYR A 175 12.30 -16.14 -6.51
N THR A 176 13.48 -15.82 -7.06
CA THR A 176 14.42 -16.79 -7.61
C THR A 176 15.08 -17.65 -6.51
N ASN A 177 15.42 -17.03 -5.38
CA ASN A 177 16.20 -17.65 -4.31
C ASN A 177 15.39 -17.86 -3.02
N ILE A 178 14.07 -18.02 -3.13
CA ILE A 178 13.15 -17.98 -1.98
C ILE A 178 13.48 -19.03 -0.92
N VAL A 179 13.92 -20.23 -1.33
CA VAL A 179 14.24 -21.30 -0.38
C VAL A 179 15.50 -20.95 0.41
N GLU A 180 16.53 -20.42 -0.25
CA GLU A 180 17.79 -20.00 0.35
C GLU A 180 17.58 -18.82 1.32
N VAL A 181 16.75 -17.86 0.94
CA VAL A 181 16.37 -16.72 1.79
C VAL A 181 15.65 -17.23 3.05
N LEU A 182 14.68 -18.12 2.89
CA LEU A 182 13.96 -18.72 4.01
C LEU A 182 14.92 -19.53 4.91
N GLN A 183 15.79 -20.37 4.36
CA GLN A 183 16.78 -21.09 5.18
C GLN A 183 17.71 -20.15 5.97
N SER A 184 18.13 -19.04 5.37
CA SER A 184 18.91 -18.00 6.05
C SER A 184 18.12 -17.33 7.17
N PHE A 185 16.83 -17.05 6.93
CA PHE A 185 15.89 -16.50 7.92
C PHE A 185 15.76 -17.44 9.15
N ALA A 186 15.56 -18.74 8.93
CA ALA A 186 15.48 -19.73 10.00
C ALA A 186 16.77 -19.81 10.83
N LYS A 187 17.94 -19.80 10.16
CA LYS A 187 19.25 -19.83 10.85
C LYS A 187 19.48 -18.62 11.76
N LYS A 188 18.82 -17.49 11.49
CA LYS A 188 18.87 -16.28 12.31
C LYS A 188 17.82 -16.24 13.43
N GLY A 189 17.15 -17.36 13.71
CA GLY A 189 16.18 -17.48 14.80
C GLY A 189 14.74 -17.14 14.40
N GLY A 190 14.46 -16.93 13.12
CA GLY A 190 13.10 -16.77 12.64
C GLY A 190 12.34 -18.10 12.57
N THR A 191 11.07 -18.12 12.96
CA THR A 191 10.22 -19.29 12.81
C THR A 191 9.70 -19.40 11.38
N ILE A 192 9.85 -20.58 10.77
CA ILE A 192 9.23 -20.91 9.49
C ILE A 192 8.28 -22.04 9.76
N ASP A 193 7.07 -21.96 9.20
CA ASP A 193 5.98 -22.93 9.34
C ASP A 193 6.30 -24.32 8.74
N SER A 194 7.56 -24.60 8.44
CA SER A 194 8.03 -25.83 7.83
C SER A 194 9.18 -26.38 8.69
N GLU A 195 8.84 -27.26 9.62
CA GLU A 195 9.77 -28.00 10.50
C GLU A 195 10.66 -29.01 9.75
N GLN A 196 10.56 -29.13 8.43
CA GLN A 196 11.36 -30.10 7.67
C GLN A 196 12.72 -29.52 7.27
N SER A 197 13.79 -30.13 7.78
CA SER A 197 15.13 -29.92 7.25
C SER A 197 15.21 -30.45 5.83
N LEU A 198 15.11 -29.56 4.84
CA LEU A 198 15.20 -29.92 3.42
C LEU A 198 16.67 -30.14 3.06
N SER A 199 17.09 -31.39 2.94
CA SER A 199 18.45 -31.78 2.51
C SER A 199 18.50 -32.36 1.10
N ASN A 200 17.35 -32.72 0.51
CA ASN A 200 17.25 -33.31 -0.83
C ASN A 200 17.03 -32.22 -1.92
N PRO A 201 17.87 -32.16 -2.99
CA PRO A 201 17.70 -31.21 -4.09
C PRO A 201 16.32 -31.23 -4.76
N GLU A 202 15.69 -32.40 -4.89
CA GLU A 202 14.36 -32.53 -5.50
C GLU A 202 13.26 -31.92 -4.65
N GLU A 203 13.34 -32.06 -3.32
CA GLU A 203 12.41 -31.47 -2.38
C GLU A 203 12.56 -29.94 -2.34
N ILE A 204 13.80 -29.44 -2.35
CA ILE A 204 14.10 -28.01 -2.47
C ILE A 204 13.49 -27.43 -3.74
N SER A 205 13.66 -28.11 -4.88
CA SER A 205 13.10 -27.68 -6.16
C SER A 205 11.57 -27.64 -6.14
N ARG A 206 10.92 -28.70 -5.63
CA ARG A 206 9.46 -28.76 -5.47
C ARG A 206 8.93 -27.65 -4.57
N LYS A 207 9.58 -27.41 -3.42
CA LYS A 207 9.20 -26.33 -2.49
C LYS A 207 9.38 -24.96 -3.12
N ARG A 208 10.52 -24.71 -3.81
CA ARG A 208 10.76 -23.46 -4.52
C ARG A 208 9.63 -23.17 -5.50
N LYS A 209 9.30 -24.15 -6.35
CA LYS A 209 8.22 -24.02 -7.34
C LYS A 209 6.87 -23.72 -6.66
N SER A 210 6.52 -24.45 -5.60
CA SER A 210 5.28 -24.20 -4.86
C SER A 210 5.22 -22.78 -4.28
N LEU A 211 6.31 -22.28 -3.69
CA LEU A 211 6.36 -20.92 -3.16
C LEU A 211 6.29 -19.85 -4.26
N GLN A 212 6.94 -20.10 -5.38
CA GLN A 212 6.88 -19.23 -6.57
C GLN A 212 5.46 -19.16 -7.16
N ASP A 213 4.80 -20.32 -7.30
CA ASP A 213 3.43 -20.40 -7.78
C ASP A 213 2.47 -19.68 -6.82
N ASN A 214 2.69 -19.79 -5.50
CA ASN A 214 1.93 -19.03 -4.50
C ASN A 214 2.15 -17.52 -4.65
N ILE A 215 3.40 -17.05 -4.82
CA ILE A 215 3.67 -15.63 -5.06
C ILE A 215 2.87 -15.14 -6.26
N LYS A 216 2.94 -15.83 -7.40
CA LYS A 216 2.19 -15.44 -8.60
C LYS A 216 0.69 -15.44 -8.38
N LYS A 217 0.16 -16.50 -7.74
CA LYS A 217 -1.28 -16.71 -7.54
C LYS A 217 -1.90 -15.57 -6.73
N TYR A 218 -1.19 -15.07 -5.73
CA TYR A 218 -1.68 -14.01 -4.85
C TYR A 218 -1.11 -12.63 -5.20
N TYR A 219 -0.31 -12.51 -6.26
CA TYR A 219 0.26 -11.23 -6.67
C TYR A 219 -0.77 -10.41 -7.46
N LEU A 220 -1.30 -9.37 -6.80
CA LEU A 220 -2.32 -8.51 -7.34
C LEU A 220 -1.85 -7.05 -7.39
N PRO A 221 -1.10 -6.64 -8.44
CA PRO A 221 -0.59 -5.28 -8.52
C PRO A 221 -1.72 -4.26 -8.75
N ILE A 222 -1.81 -3.24 -7.91
CA ILE A 222 -2.70 -2.09 -8.15
C ILE A 222 -2.26 -1.31 -9.40
N GLU A 223 -0.96 -1.11 -9.59
CA GLU A 223 -0.35 -0.52 -10.78
C GLU A 223 0.25 -1.63 -11.65
N LYS A 224 -0.50 -2.08 -12.67
CA LYS A 224 -0.12 -3.17 -13.58
C LYS A 224 1.10 -2.82 -14.44
N ASP A 225 1.27 -1.55 -14.81
CA ASP A 225 2.41 -1.02 -15.56
C ASP A 225 3.72 -1.02 -14.76
N ASN A 226 3.63 -0.93 -13.44
CA ASN A 226 4.76 -1.00 -12.51
C ASN A 226 4.94 -2.37 -11.85
N ALA A 227 4.17 -3.37 -12.30
CA ALA A 227 4.16 -4.70 -11.70
C ALA A 227 5.55 -5.37 -11.72
N ILE A 228 5.81 -6.22 -10.72
CA ILE A 228 6.98 -7.09 -10.68
C ILE A 228 6.78 -8.15 -11.78
N PRO A 229 7.69 -8.26 -12.76
CA PRO A 229 7.52 -9.18 -13.88
C PRO A 229 7.98 -10.59 -13.47
N TYR A 230 7.25 -11.25 -12.57
CA TYR A 230 7.56 -12.62 -12.16
C TYR A 230 7.45 -13.57 -13.37
N PRO A 231 8.47 -14.41 -13.64
CA PRO A 231 8.50 -15.34 -14.76
C PRO A 231 7.70 -16.60 -14.44
#